data_AF-A0AA41H7H0-F1
#
_entry.id   AF-A0AA41H7H0-F1
#
_cell.length_a   1.000
_cell.length_b   1.000
_cell.length_c   1.000
_cell.angle_alpha   90.00
_cell.angle_beta   90.00
_cell.angle_gamma   90.00
#
_symmetry.space_group_name_H-M   'P 1'
#
loop_
_entity.id
_entity.type
_entity.pdbx_description
1 polymer ?
#
loop_
_entity_poly.entity_id
_entity_poly.type
_entity_poly.pdbx_seq_one_letter_code
_entity_poly.pdbx_strand_id
1 'polypeptide(L)'
;MTWCAGRQVGLVLHGHKHIPHLATVQPMHGREVTVVGCGSSVGAEGKPMCYDIVTIEPATKRWSVSFYQDTRGDGSGFSLQNVALDLRASG
;
A
#
# COMPACT_ATOMS: atom_id res chain seq x y z
N MET A 1 -8.52 -2.19 13.54
CA MET A 1 -7.08 -1.86 13.68
C MET A 1 -6.45 -2.33 14.99
N THR A 2 -7.17 -2.35 16.12
CA THR A 2 -6.68 -2.90 17.40
C THR A 2 -6.20 -4.35 17.30
N TRP A 3 -6.88 -5.20 16.51
CA TRP A 3 -6.45 -6.59 16.30
C TRP A 3 -5.12 -6.72 15.52
N CYS A 4 -4.83 -5.81 14.58
CA CYS A 4 -3.56 -5.75 13.83
C CYS A 4 -2.41 -5.41 14.79
N ALA A 5 -2.66 -4.42 15.65
CA ALA A 5 -1.71 -3.94 16.64
C ALA A 5 -1.31 -5.06 17.61
N GLY A 6 -2.29 -5.79 18.15
CA GLY A 6 -2.05 -6.91 19.07
C GLY A 6 -1.33 -8.11 18.42
N ARG A 7 -1.32 -8.19 17.08
CA ARG A 7 -0.60 -9.22 16.31
C ARG A 7 0.72 -8.72 15.72
N GLN A 8 1.15 -7.51 16.06
CA GLN A 8 2.37 -6.89 15.53
C GLN A 8 2.39 -6.78 13.99
N VAL A 9 1.23 -6.62 13.36
CA VAL A 9 1.12 -6.41 11.91
C VAL A 9 1.58 -4.98 11.57
N GLY A 10 2.67 -4.85 10.82
CA GLY A 10 3.22 -3.54 10.42
C GLY A 10 2.68 -2.98 9.09
N LEU A 11 2.19 -3.85 8.21
CA LEU A 11 1.70 -3.51 6.87
C LEU A 11 0.40 -4.27 6.59
N VAL A 12 -0.61 -3.57 6.08
CA VAL A 12 -1.90 -4.14 5.64
C VAL A 12 -2.14 -3.78 4.18
N LEU A 13 -2.40 -4.77 3.34
CA LEU A 13 -2.88 -4.56 1.98
C LEU A 13 -4.40 -4.50 2.00
N HIS A 14 -4.96 -3.42 1.46
CA HIS A 14 -6.38 -3.10 1.58
C HIS A 14 -7.04 -2.86 0.21
N GLY A 15 -7.93 -3.78 -0.18
CA GLY A 15 -8.72 -3.66 -1.41
C GLY A 15 -9.98 -2.79 -1.27
N HIS A 16 -10.93 -2.99 -2.18
CA HIS A 16 -12.30 -2.46 -2.18
C HIS A 16 -12.50 -0.97 -2.48
N LYS A 17 -11.64 -0.06 -2.00
CA LYS A 17 -11.83 1.39 -2.24
C LYS A 17 -11.57 1.83 -3.69
N HIS A 18 -11.01 0.95 -4.53
CA HIS A 18 -10.68 1.20 -5.94
C HIS A 18 -9.81 2.45 -6.17
N ILE A 19 -9.12 2.94 -5.14
CA ILE A 19 -8.21 4.09 -5.18
C ILE A 19 -6.88 3.68 -4.53
N PRO A 20 -5.74 3.87 -5.21
CA PRO A 20 -4.44 3.72 -4.58
C PRO A 20 -4.26 4.72 -3.45
N HIS A 21 -3.90 4.26 -2.25
CA HIS A 21 -3.68 5.15 -1.11
C HIS A 21 -2.68 4.57 -0.10
N LEU A 22 -2.06 5.48 0.64
CA LEU A 22 -1.22 5.16 1.79
C LEU A 22 -1.81 5.85 3.02
N ALA A 23 -1.99 5.11 4.11
CA ALA A 23 -2.42 5.67 5.37
C ALA A 23 -1.66 5.04 6.53
N THR A 24 -1.17 5.85 7.46
CA THR A 24 -0.62 5.37 8.72
C THR A 24 -1.69 5.49 9.79
N VAL A 25 -1.99 4.39 10.47
CA VAL A 25 -2.92 4.37 11.59
C VAL A 25 -2.15 4.06 12.86
N GLN A 26 -2.30 4.93 13.86
CA GLN A 26 -1.84 4.71 15.23
C GLN A 26 -3.02 4.24 16.10
N PRO A 27 -3.08 2.95 16.47
CA PRO A 27 -4.02 2.48 17.49
C PRO A 27 -3.62 3.09 18.84
N MET A 28 -4.60 3.52 19.66
CA MET A 28 -4.39 4.24 20.94
C MET A 28 -3.35 3.64 21.91
N HIS A 29 -2.94 2.37 21.76
CA HIS A 29 -1.99 1.68 22.63
C HIS A 29 -1.05 0.71 21.86
N GLY A 30 -0.81 0.92 20.56
CA GLY A 30 -0.10 -0.05 19.72
C GLY A 30 0.89 0.57 18.74
N ARG A 31 1.72 -0.29 18.13
CA ARG A 31 2.61 0.09 17.03
C ARG A 31 1.81 0.66 15.86
N GLU A 32 2.44 1.58 15.12
CA GLU A 32 1.94 2.08 13.85
C GLU A 32 1.68 0.94 12.86
N VAL A 33 0.53 1.00 12.22
CA VAL A 33 0.15 0.10 11.13
C VAL A 33 0.03 0.93 9.87
N THR A 34 0.82 0.58 8.85
CA THR A 34 0.69 1.19 7.52
C THR A 34 -0.32 0.41 6.71
N VAL A 35 -1.25 1.12 6.08
CA VAL A 35 -2.25 0.56 5.17
C VAL A 35 -1.94 1.03 3.76
N VAL A 36 -1.83 0.08 2.85
CA VAL A 36 -1.61 0.30 1.42
C VAL A 36 -2.83 -0.20 0.69
N GLY A 37 -3.51 0.72 -0.01
CA GLY A 37 -4.54 0.36 -0.98
C GLY A 37 -3.98 0.34 -2.38
N CYS A 38 -4.28 -0.73 -3.12
CA CYS A 38 -3.77 -1.00 -4.47
C CYS A 38 -4.67 -0.54 -5.62
N GLY A 39 -5.86 0.00 -5.31
CA GLY A 39 -6.82 0.45 -6.30
C GLY A 39 -7.53 -0.68 -7.05
N SER A 40 -7.67 -0.55 -8.37
CA SER A 40 -8.35 -1.51 -9.26
C SER A 40 -7.48 -1.85 -10.46
N SER A 41 -7.20 -3.14 -10.67
CA SER A 41 -6.45 -3.63 -11.82
C SER A 41 -7.18 -3.47 -13.15
N VAL A 42 -8.50 -3.30 -13.11
CA VAL A 42 -9.37 -3.13 -14.30
C VAL A 42 -9.87 -1.68 -14.45
N GLY A 43 -9.39 -0.77 -13.61
CA GLY A 43 -9.99 0.56 -13.46
C GLY A 43 -11.38 0.46 -12.81
N ALA A 44 -11.94 1.57 -12.36
CA ALA A 44 -13.31 1.62 -11.85
C ALA A 44 -13.79 3.06 -11.70
N GLU A 45 -15.06 3.34 -12.00
CA GLU A 45 -15.66 4.67 -11.73
C GLU A 45 -14.88 5.84 -12.36
N GLY A 46 -14.33 5.64 -13.57
CA GLY A 46 -13.49 6.63 -14.24
C GLY A 46 -12.07 6.77 -13.67
N LYS A 47 -11.67 5.88 -12.75
CA LYS A 47 -10.31 5.83 -12.19
C LYS A 47 -9.39 4.93 -13.02
N PRO A 48 -8.09 5.26 -13.10
CA PRO A 48 -7.08 4.49 -13.82
C PRO A 48 -7.02 3.01 -13.40
N MET A 49 -6.57 2.16 -14.34
CA MET A 49 -6.08 0.83 -13.98
C MET A 49 -4.81 0.99 -13.14
N CYS A 50 -4.66 0.20 -12.09
CA CYS A 50 -3.53 0.30 -11.18
C CYS A 50 -3.10 -1.04 -10.59
N TYR A 51 -1.82 -1.12 -10.25
CA TYR A 51 -1.25 -2.20 -9.47
C TYR A 51 -0.09 -1.66 -8.63
N ASP A 52 0.23 -2.40 -7.57
CA ASP A 52 1.33 -2.07 -6.68
C ASP A 52 2.39 -3.17 -6.69
N ILE A 53 3.65 -2.79 -6.57
CA ILE A 53 4.75 -3.72 -6.29
C ILE A 53 5.21 -3.49 -4.85
N VAL A 54 4.95 -4.47 -3.99
CA VAL A 54 5.41 -4.48 -2.60
C VAL A 54 6.71 -5.29 -2.54
N THR A 55 7.79 -4.65 -2.12
CA THR A 55 9.07 -5.32 -1.83
C THR A 55 9.26 -5.39 -0.33
N ILE A 56 9.69 -6.56 0.19
CA ILE A 56 9.92 -6.79 1.61
C ILE A 56 11.34 -7.35 1.77
N GLU A 57 12.14 -6.72 2.64
CA GLU A 57 13.41 -7.26 3.13
C GLU A 57 13.12 -8.09 4.40
N PRO A 58 13.16 -9.43 4.33
CA PRO A 58 12.75 -10.28 5.44
C PRO A 58 13.60 -10.10 6.69
N ALA A 59 14.91 -9.85 6.53
CA ALA A 59 15.84 -9.75 7.66
C ALA A 59 15.54 -8.52 8.52
N THR A 60 15.28 -7.38 7.88
CA THR A 60 15.02 -6.11 8.58
C THR A 60 13.53 -5.83 8.75
N LYS A 61 12.66 -6.65 8.15
CA LYS A 61 11.20 -6.43 8.05
C LYS A 61 10.83 -5.07 7.46
N ARG A 62 11.73 -4.49 6.66
CA ARG A 62 11.50 -3.24 5.94
C ARG A 62 10.76 -3.55 4.66
N TRP A 63 9.98 -2.58 4.20
CA TRP A 63 9.23 -2.72 2.97
C TRP A 63 9.22 -1.42 2.18
N SER A 64 8.93 -1.54 0.90
CA SER A 64 8.64 -0.43 0.01
C SER A 64 7.48 -0.79 -0.89
N VAL A 65 6.70 0.21 -1.31
CA VAL A 65 5.62 0.03 -2.29
C VAL A 65 5.80 1.00 -3.44
N SER A 66 5.79 0.47 -4.66
CA SER A 66 5.76 1.25 -5.89
C SER A 66 4.35 1.20 -6.48
N PHE A 67 3.75 2.36 -6.75
CA PHE A 67 2.39 2.48 -7.25
C PHE A 67 2.41 2.73 -8.76
N TYR A 68 1.81 1.85 -9.55
CA TYR A 68 1.72 1.97 -10.99
C TYR A 68 0.29 2.26 -11.44
N GLN A 69 0.16 3.14 -12.42
CA GLN A 69 -1.13 3.49 -13.01
C GLN A 69 -1.05 3.52 -14.54
N ASP A 70 -2.08 3.02 -15.18
CA ASP A 70 -2.39 3.28 -16.58
C ASP A 70 -3.63 4.19 -16.65
N THR A 71 -3.39 5.47 -16.94
CA THR A 71 -4.43 6.50 -17.04
C THR A 71 -5.27 6.36 -18.31
N ARG A 72 -4.82 5.59 -19.31
CA ARG A 72 -5.62 5.28 -20.50
C ARG A 72 -6.67 4.22 -20.18
N GLY A 73 -6.38 3.36 -19.21
CA GLY A 73 -7.29 2.29 -18.78
C GLY A 73 -7.46 1.19 -19.83
N ASP A 74 -6.46 1.00 -20.69
CA ASP A 74 -6.45 -0.02 -21.75
C ASP A 74 -5.42 -1.14 -21.49
N GLY A 75 -4.66 -1.03 -20.39
CA GLY A 75 -3.65 -1.99 -19.95
C GLY A 75 -2.30 -1.83 -20.66
N SER A 76 -2.14 -0.85 -21.55
CA SER A 76 -0.95 -0.72 -22.41
C SER A 76 0.17 0.14 -21.84
N GLY A 77 -0.11 0.96 -20.82
CA GLY A 77 0.72 2.12 -20.49
C GLY A 77 0.96 2.38 -19.01
N PHE A 78 1.20 1.33 -18.21
CA PHE A 78 1.47 1.52 -16.78
C PHE A 78 2.75 2.32 -16.53
N SER A 79 2.63 3.35 -15.69
CA SER A 79 3.73 4.24 -15.30
C SER A 79 3.81 4.36 -13.79
N LEU A 80 5.04 4.49 -13.27
CA LEU A 80 5.28 4.68 -11.84
C LEU A 80 4.80 6.07 -11.41
N GLN A 81 3.94 6.11 -10.40
CA GLN A 81 3.36 7.35 -9.89
C GLN A 81 3.96 7.78 -8.54
N ASN A 82 4.23 6.81 -7.66
CA ASN A 82 4.74 7.09 -6.33
C ASN A 82 5.51 5.91 -5.75
N VAL A 83 6.37 6.17 -4.77
CA VAL A 83 7.06 5.17 -3.97
C VAL A 83 6.88 5.50 -2.48
N ALA A 84 6.35 4.55 -1.71
CA ALA A 84 6.30 4.61 -0.26
C ALA A 84 7.40 3.72 0.33
N LEU A 85 8.06 4.20 1.38
CA LEU A 85 9.16 3.51 2.05
C LEU A 85 8.83 3.35 3.54
N ASP A 86 9.23 2.22 4.10
CA ASP A 86 9.25 2.02 5.54
C ASP A 86 10.41 2.79 6.18
N LEU A 87 10.09 3.89 6.85
CA LEU A 87 11.06 4.76 7.54
C LEU A 87 11.24 4.41 9.02
N ARG A 88 10.63 3.33 9.51
CA ARG A 88 10.76 2.93 10.92
C ARG A 88 12.23 2.64 11.24
N ALA A 89 12.76 3.33 12.25
CA ALA A 89 14.07 3.00 12.80
C ALA A 89 14.01 1.60 13.43
N SER A 90 15.01 0.77 13.13
CA SER A 90 15.23 -0.50 13.80
C SER A 90 15.65 -0.21 15.24
N GLY A 91 14.67 -0.11 16.13
CA GLY A 91 14.84 -0.07 17.58
C GLY A 91 14.85 -1.46 18.19
#